data_AF-A0A9D9HZR5-F1
#
_entry.id   AF-A0A9D9HZR5-F1
#
_cell.length_a   1.000
_cell.length_b   1.000
_cell.length_c   1.000
_cell.angle_alpha   90.00
_cell.angle_beta   90.00
_cell.angle_gamma   90.00
#
_symmetry.space_group_name_H-M   'P 1'
#
loop_
_entity.id
_entity.type
_entity.pdbx_description
1 polymer ?
#
loop_
_entity_poly.entity_id
_entity_poly.type
_entity_poly.pdbx_seq_one_letter_code
_entity_poly.pdbx_strand_id
1 'polypeptide(L)'
;MKVLYEQPLRCKGKLVVLENRWYLSFEEQGPDKRYKKRPFQVLDKDVESFCKCLQENFIYYEEQKQKGCSSLIQGQGGQWIRFGIREGVCLFHQSYPIKTKEKLEKTLSELLEAKEKAIQILKEQNQRKEEKK
;
A
#
# COMPACT_ATOMS: atom_id res chain seq x y z
N MET A 1 17.19 -7.14 13.11
CA MET A 1 15.93 -6.58 13.63
C MET A 1 14.94 -7.71 13.80
N LYS A 2 14.31 -7.84 14.97
CA LYS A 2 13.33 -8.90 15.23
C LYS A 2 11.95 -8.48 14.74
N VAL A 3 11.27 -9.39 14.06
CA VAL A 3 9.86 -9.22 13.66
C VAL A 3 8.98 -9.57 14.87
N LEU A 4 8.10 -8.65 15.23
CA LEU A 4 7.15 -8.82 16.34
C LEU A 4 5.80 -9.33 15.85
N TYR A 5 5.38 -8.87 14.68
CA TYR A 5 4.07 -9.18 14.12
C TYR A 5 4.08 -9.05 12.60
N GLU A 6 3.37 -9.94 11.92
CA GLU A 6 3.05 -9.83 10.49
C GLU A 6 1.57 -10.14 10.26
N GLN A 7 0.94 -9.40 9.35
CA GLN A 7 -0.44 -9.66 8.95
C GLN A 7 -0.64 -9.41 7.45
N PRO A 8 -1.18 -10.38 6.69
CA PRO A 8 -1.54 -10.16 5.30
C PRO A 8 -2.71 -9.17 5.18
N LEU A 9 -2.66 -8.30 4.16
CA LEU A 9 -3.73 -7.35 3.84
C LEU A 9 -4.61 -7.88 2.72
N ARG A 10 -5.91 -7.60 2.77
CA ARG A 10 -6.92 -7.95 1.76
C ARG A 10 -6.65 -7.20 0.44
N CYS A 11 -6.12 -5.98 0.50
CA CYS A 11 -5.68 -5.18 -0.63
C CYS A 11 -4.37 -5.67 -1.27
N LYS A 12 -3.83 -6.81 -0.81
CA LYS A 12 -2.49 -7.36 -1.13
C LYS A 12 -1.39 -6.72 -0.28
N GLY A 13 -0.25 -7.41 -0.24
CA GLY A 13 0.83 -7.06 0.67
C GLY A 13 0.58 -7.53 2.11
N LYS A 14 1.38 -7.02 3.03
CA LYS A 14 1.32 -7.34 4.45
C LYS A 14 1.79 -6.17 5.31
N LEU A 15 1.21 -6.02 6.49
CA LEU A 15 1.77 -5.21 7.57
C LEU A 15 2.93 -5.98 8.21
N VAL A 16 4.04 -5.30 8.46
CA VAL A 16 5.19 -5.83 9.21
C VAL A 16 5.52 -4.88 10.35
N VAL A 17 5.52 -5.40 11.58
CA VAL A 17 5.90 -4.65 12.79
C VAL A 17 7.21 -5.23 13.34
N LEU A 18 8.21 -4.36 13.47
CA LEU A 18 9.50 -4.63 14.09
C LEU A 18 9.53 -3.98 15.47
N GLU A 19 10.60 -4.21 16.24
CA GLU A 19 10.72 -3.69 17.62
C GLU A 19 10.65 -2.16 17.77
N ASN A 20 10.93 -1.41 16.72
CA ASN A 20 11.05 0.05 16.77
C ASN A 20 10.44 0.78 15.58
N ARG A 21 9.85 0.05 14.63
CA ARG A 21 9.25 0.61 13.42
C ARG A 21 8.27 -0.39 12.82
N TRP A 22 7.45 0.07 11.90
CA TRP A 22 6.59 -0.78 11.09
C TRP A 22 6.57 -0.28 9.65
N TYR A 23 6.14 -1.12 8.74
CA TYR A 23 5.98 -0.77 7.33
C TYR A 23 4.96 -1.68 6.67
N LEU A 24 4.40 -1.20 5.57
CA LEU A 24 3.59 -2.01 4.65
C LEU A 24 4.51 -2.59 3.59
N SER A 25 4.43 -3.90 3.36
CA SER A 25 5.24 -4.61 2.38
C SER A 25 4.36 -5.14 1.27
N PHE A 26 4.67 -4.73 0.04
CA PHE A 26 4.04 -5.25 -1.17
C PHE A 26 5.06 -6.07 -1.94
N GLU A 27 4.63 -7.21 -2.48
CA GLU A 27 5.45 -8.06 -3.32
C GLU A 27 4.70 -8.33 -4.62
N GLU A 28 5.35 -8.04 -5.74
CA GLU A 28 4.92 -8.51 -7.04
C GLU A 28 5.91 -9.56 -7.55
N GLN A 29 5.37 -10.69 -7.97
CA GLN A 29 6.09 -11.67 -8.77
C GLN A 29 5.62 -11.51 -10.22
N GLY A 30 6.56 -11.37 -11.15
CA GLY A 30 6.25 -11.32 -12.57
C GLY A 30 5.48 -12.56 -13.04
N PRO A 31 4.73 -12.47 -14.14
CA PRO A 31 3.84 -13.55 -14.61
C PRO A 31 4.57 -14.86 -14.91
N ASP A 32 5.85 -14.80 -15.26
CA ASP A 32 6.69 -15.96 -15.58
C ASP A 32 7.41 -16.56 -14.36
N LYS A 33 7.26 -15.95 -13.17
CA LYS A 33 7.96 -16.31 -11.92
C LYS A 33 9.50 -16.36 -12.02
N ARG A 34 10.08 -15.96 -13.16
CA ARG A 34 11.53 -16.04 -13.42
C ARG A 34 12.32 -14.99 -12.66
N TYR A 35 11.70 -13.84 -12.40
CA TYR A 35 12.34 -12.74 -11.69
C TYR A 35 12.04 -12.78 -10.20
N LYS A 36 13.05 -12.41 -9.40
CA LYS A 36 12.91 -12.21 -7.95
C LYS A 36 11.78 -11.22 -7.69
N LYS A 37 10.97 -11.50 -6.67
CA LYS A 37 9.94 -10.58 -6.18
C LYS A 37 10.56 -9.21 -5.97
N ARG A 38 9.96 -8.16 -6.53
CA ARG A 38 10.39 -6.78 -6.23
C ARG A 38 9.68 -6.35 -4.96
N PRO A 39 10.37 -6.24 -3.82
CA PRO A 39 9.75 -5.74 -2.61
C PRO A 39 9.54 -4.23 -2.74
N PHE A 40 8.37 -3.77 -2.32
CA PHE A 40 8.10 -2.36 -2.13
C PHE A 40 7.59 -2.14 -0.72
N GLN A 41 8.15 -1.13 -0.08
CA GLN A 41 7.86 -0.84 1.32
C GLN A 41 7.36 0.58 1.43
N VAL A 42 6.22 0.74 2.10
CA VAL A 42 5.75 2.05 2.56
C VAL A 42 6.08 2.13 4.04
N LEU A 43 7.04 2.99 4.38
CA LEU A 43 7.46 3.20 5.75
C LEU A 43 6.34 3.87 6.54
N ASP A 44 6.32 3.65 7.85
CA ASP A 44 5.37 4.25 8.80
C ASP A 44 5.11 5.74 8.56
N LYS A 45 6.18 6.53 8.37
CA LYS A 45 6.12 7.98 8.11
C LYS A 45 5.47 8.35 6.77
N ASP A 46 5.44 7.42 5.82
CA ASP A 46 5.01 7.66 4.44
C ASP A 46 3.60 7.09 4.15
N VAL A 47 2.96 6.41 5.11
CA VAL A 47 1.65 5.77 4.86
C VAL A 47 0.56 6.78 4.56
N GLU A 48 0.52 7.90 5.27
CA GLU A 48 -0.48 8.95 5.02
C GLU A 48 -0.29 9.62 3.66
N SER A 49 0.96 9.96 3.32
CA SER A 49 1.28 10.56 2.01
C SER A 49 1.00 9.58 0.87
N PHE A 50 1.28 8.29 1.08
CA PHE A 50 0.94 7.23 0.13
C PHE A 50 -0.57 7.09 -0.10
N CYS A 51 -1.38 7.09 0.98
CA CYS A 51 -2.84 7.08 0.89
C CYS A 51 -3.37 8.32 0.15
N LYS A 52 -2.82 9.50 0.45
CA LYS A 52 -3.18 10.74 -0.22
C LYS A 52 -2.86 10.69 -1.72
N CYS A 53 -1.65 10.26 -2.09
CA CYS A 53 -1.27 10.06 -3.49
C CYS A 53 -2.21 9.09 -4.20
N LEU A 54 -2.62 8.00 -3.55
CA LEU A 54 -3.54 7.02 -4.12
C LEU A 54 -4.91 7.64 -4.43
N GLN A 55 -5.43 8.47 -3.53
CA GLN A 55 -6.69 9.16 -3.70
C GLN A 55 -6.62 10.21 -4.81
N GLU A 56 -5.57 11.03 -4.84
CA GLU A 56 -5.37 12.07 -5.87
C GLU A 56 -5.19 11.45 -7.27
N ASN A 57 -4.38 10.39 -7.36
CA ASN A 57 -4.21 9.63 -8.60
C ASN A 57 -5.54 9.02 -9.07
N PHE A 58 -6.42 8.62 -8.15
CA PHE A 58 -7.72 8.04 -8.50
C PHE A 58 -8.67 9.10 -9.07
N ILE A 59 -8.73 10.29 -8.47
CA ILE A 59 -9.47 11.43 -9.01
C ILE A 59 -8.98 11.75 -10.43
N TYR A 60 -7.67 11.85 -10.61
CA TYR A 60 -7.06 12.10 -11.92
C TYR A 60 -7.40 10.98 -12.92
N TYR A 61 -7.36 9.72 -12.51
CA TYR A 61 -7.77 8.59 -13.34
C TYR A 61 -9.22 8.72 -13.83
N GLU A 62 -10.17 9.06 -12.94
CA GLU A 62 -11.57 9.23 -13.32
C GLU A 62 -11.75 10.38 -14.33
N GLU A 63 -11.07 11.50 -14.13
CA GLU A 63 -11.10 12.65 -15.06
C GLU A 63 -10.54 12.30 -16.45
N GLN A 64 -9.38 11.65 -16.50
CA GLN A 64 -8.74 11.29 -17.77
C GLN A 64 -9.51 10.19 -18.50
N LYS A 65 -10.19 9.30 -17.75
CA LYS A 65 -11.03 8.26 -18.33
C LYS A 65 -12.19 8.86 -19.11
N GLN A 66 -12.83 9.90 -18.58
CA GLN A 66 -13.92 10.61 -19.28
C GLN A 66 -13.43 11.29 -20.56
N LYS A 67 -12.15 11.69 -20.61
CA LYS A 67 -11.50 12.27 -21.79
C LYS A 67 -11.04 11.22 -22.81
N GLY A 68 -11.27 9.92 -22.56
CA GLY A 68 -10.88 8.85 -23.46
C GLY A 68 -9.38 8.52 -23.44
N CYS A 69 -8.66 8.83 -22.36
CA CYS A 69 -7.25 8.49 -22.25
C CYS A 69 -7.04 6.96 -22.34
N SER A 70 -6.03 6.56 -23.12
CA SER A 70 -5.66 5.15 -23.37
C SER A 70 -4.20 4.84 -23.04
N SER A 71 -3.45 5.84 -22.56
CA SER A 71 -2.00 5.73 -22.32
C SER A 71 -1.69 5.39 -20.86
N LEU A 72 -0.56 4.73 -20.63
CA LEU A 72 -0.03 4.49 -19.28
C LEU A 72 0.57 5.80 -18.73
N ILE A 73 0.18 6.21 -17.52
CA ILE A 73 0.64 7.45 -16.89
C ILE A 73 1.36 7.12 -15.58
N GLN A 74 2.49 7.79 -15.34
CA GLN A 74 3.15 7.75 -14.03
C GLN A 74 2.46 8.75 -13.10
N GLY A 75 1.83 8.23 -12.05
CA GLY A 75 1.19 9.05 -11.01
C GLY A 75 2.17 9.47 -9.92
N GLN A 76 1.63 10.07 -8.86
CA GLN A 76 2.39 10.45 -7.68
C GLN A 76 2.74 9.25 -6.80
N GLY A 77 3.74 9.40 -5.92
CA GLY A 77 4.09 8.38 -4.92
C GLY A 77 4.59 7.04 -5.48
N GLY A 78 5.06 7.02 -6.74
CA GLY A 78 5.52 5.80 -7.41
C GLY A 78 4.41 4.88 -7.92
N GLN A 79 3.15 5.34 -7.88
CA GLN A 79 1.99 4.62 -8.39
C GLN A 79 1.81 4.89 -9.89
N TRP A 80 1.33 3.90 -10.63
CA TRP A 80 1.00 4.06 -12.05
C TRP A 80 -0.51 4.10 -12.26
N ILE A 81 -0.94 4.81 -13.30
CA ILE A 81 -2.33 4.91 -13.71
C ILE A 81 -2.44 4.25 -15.08
N ARG A 82 -3.22 3.16 -15.13
CA ARG A 82 -3.38 2.34 -16.33
C ARG A 82 -4.74 2.61 -16.96
N PHE A 83 -4.78 2.62 -18.28
CA PHE A 83 -6.00 2.64 -19.08
C PHE A 83 -6.02 1.41 -20.02
N GLY A 84 -7.21 0.93 -20.40
CA GLY A 84 -7.40 -0.30 -21.19
C GLY A 84 -7.84 -1.53 -20.39
N ILE A 85 -7.36 -2.72 -20.75
CA ILE A 85 -7.90 -4.01 -20.23
C ILE A 85 -7.72 -4.16 -18.71
N ARG A 86 -6.58 -3.72 -18.17
CA ARG A 86 -6.28 -3.72 -16.72
C ARG A 86 -6.11 -2.29 -16.23
N GLU A 87 -7.17 -1.51 -16.37
CA GLU A 87 -7.21 -0.09 -16.00
C GLU A 87 -7.42 0.16 -14.50
N GLY A 88 -7.03 1.34 -14.05
CA GLY A 88 -7.14 1.83 -12.68
C GLY A 88 -5.80 2.35 -12.15
N VAL A 89 -5.83 2.83 -10.90
CA VAL A 89 -4.62 3.28 -10.19
C VAL A 89 -3.97 2.09 -9.50
N CYS A 90 -2.73 1.80 -9.85
CA CYS A 90 -1.97 0.69 -9.31
C CYS A 90 -1.53 0.99 -7.88
N LEU A 91 -1.88 0.10 -6.95
CA LEU A 91 -1.47 0.20 -5.55
C LEU A 91 0.05 0.19 -5.40
N PHE A 92 0.76 -0.56 -6.26
CA PHE A 92 2.21 -0.55 -6.33
C PHE A 92 2.65 -0.75 -7.78
N HIS A 93 3.63 0.05 -8.23
CA HIS A 93 4.18 0.00 -9.58
C HIS A 93 3.07 -0.11 -10.63
N GLN A 94 3.07 -1.13 -11.49
CA GLN A 94 2.04 -1.35 -12.52
C GLN A 94 1.04 -2.45 -12.14
N SER A 95 0.94 -2.76 -10.84
CA SER A 95 0.28 -3.93 -10.29
C SER A 95 -0.96 -3.56 -9.51
N TYR A 96 -1.89 -4.51 -9.40
CA TYR A 96 -3.10 -4.37 -8.57
C TYR A 96 -3.87 -3.06 -8.82
N PRO A 97 -4.34 -2.82 -10.06
CA PRO A 97 -5.05 -1.59 -10.39
C PRO A 97 -6.40 -1.51 -9.64
N ILE A 98 -6.66 -0.34 -9.08
CA ILE A 98 -7.90 0.02 -8.40
C ILE A 98 -8.74 0.85 -9.38
N LYS A 99 -9.87 0.26 -9.80
CA LYS A 99 -10.74 0.83 -10.85
C LYS A 99 -12.00 1.51 -10.31
N THR A 100 -12.45 1.14 -9.11
CA THR A 100 -13.72 1.62 -8.53
C THR A 100 -13.49 2.36 -7.23
N LYS A 101 -14.33 3.37 -6.99
CA LYS A 101 -14.29 4.18 -5.77
C LYS A 101 -14.46 3.33 -4.51
N GLU A 102 -15.39 2.37 -4.53
CA GLU A 102 -15.58 1.43 -3.42
C GLU A 102 -14.30 0.63 -3.10
N LYS A 103 -13.56 0.19 -4.12
CA LYS A 103 -12.32 -0.54 -3.91
C LYS A 103 -11.21 0.38 -3.39
N LEU A 104 -11.17 1.64 -3.83
CA LEU A 104 -10.29 2.66 -3.28
C LEU A 104 -10.57 2.85 -1.79
N GLU A 105 -11.81 3.13 -1.42
CA GLU A 105 -12.20 3.38 -0.02
C GLU A 105 -11.88 2.19 0.89
N LYS A 106 -12.20 0.96 0.45
CA LYS A 106 -11.83 -0.26 1.16
C LYS A 106 -10.32 -0.41 1.33
N THR A 107 -9.54 -0.04 0.31
CA THR A 107 -8.09 -0.10 0.37
C THR A 107 -7.56 0.94 1.35
N LEU A 108 -8.00 2.20 1.26
CA LEU A 108 -7.59 3.26 2.17
C LEU A 108 -7.92 2.94 3.63
N SER A 109 -9.14 2.46 3.91
CA SER A 109 -9.55 2.02 5.26
C SER A 109 -8.60 0.97 5.80
N GLU A 110 -8.33 -0.08 5.02
CA GLU A 110 -7.45 -1.16 5.46
C GLU A 110 -6.00 -0.69 5.71
N LEU A 111 -5.46 0.22 4.89
CA LEU A 111 -4.12 0.76 5.11
C LEU A 111 -4.05 1.60 6.40
N LEU A 112 -5.09 2.36 6.71
CA LEU A 112 -5.19 3.17 7.92
C LEU A 112 -5.41 2.29 9.17
N GLU A 113 -6.26 1.27 9.08
CA GLU A 113 -6.43 0.28 10.15
C GLU A 113 -5.12 -0.46 10.45
N ALA A 114 -4.35 -0.81 9.41
CA ALA A 114 -3.04 -1.42 9.56
C ALA A 114 -2.06 -0.49 10.31
N LYS A 115 -2.09 0.81 10.02
CA LYS A 115 -1.33 1.83 10.75
C LYS A 115 -1.71 1.85 12.23
N GLU A 116 -3.00 1.97 12.55
CA GLU A 116 -3.49 2.03 13.93
C GLU A 116 -3.09 0.79 14.72
N LYS A 117 -3.26 -0.38 14.10
CA LYS A 117 -2.86 -1.66 14.69
C LYS A 117 -1.35 -1.74 14.97
N ALA A 118 -0.53 -1.27 14.03
CA ALA A 118 0.91 -1.27 14.22
C ALA A 118 1.34 -0.38 15.40
N ILE A 119 0.74 0.81 15.51
CA ILE A 119 0.99 1.74 16.62
C ILE A 119 0.59 1.09 17.95
N GLN A 120 -0.56 0.43 18.01
CA GLN A 120 -1.04 -0.26 19.20
C GLN A 120 -0.06 -1.35 19.66
N ILE A 121 0.39 -2.21 18.73
CA ILE A 121 1.37 -3.28 19.03
C ILE A 121 2.68 -2.70 19.57
N LEU A 122 3.19 -1.61 18.98
CA LEU A 122 4.42 -0.97 19.45
C LEU A 122 4.27 -0.37 20.85
N LYS A 123 3.13 0.25 21.16
CA LYS A 123 2.84 0.78 22.50
C LYS A 123 2.84 -0.33 23.56
N GLU A 124 2.14 -1.43 23.29
CA GLU A 124 2.08 -2.58 24.21
C GLU A 124 3.47 -3.20 24.45
N GLN A 125 4.32 -3.22 23.42
CA GLN A 125 5.67 -3.77 23.53
C GLN A 125 6.60 -2.87 24.35
N ASN A 126 6.44 -1.56 24.27
CA ASN A 126 7.21 -0.62 25.08
C ASN A 126 6.78 -0.70 26.55
N GLN A 127 5.48 -0.77 26.84
CA GLN A 127 4.97 -0.95 28.21
C GLN A 127 5.50 -2.23 28.86
N ARG A 128 5.46 -3.37 28.15
CA ARG A 128 6.02 -4.65 28.64
C ARG A 128 7.52 -4.63 28.89
N LYS A 129 8.27 -3.72 28.23
CA LYS A 129 9.72 -3.56 28.47
C LYS A 129 9.98 -2.70 29.71
N GLU A 130 9.11 -1.74 29.99
CA GLU A 130 9.19 -0.88 31.17
C GLU A 130 8.83 -1.66 32.45
N GLU A 131 7.81 -2.53 32.41
CA GLU A 131 7.41 -3.38 33.55
C GLU A 131 8.45 -4.46 33.92
N LYS A 132 9.42 -4.73 33.04
CA LYS A 132 10.49 -5.73 33.24
C LYS A 132 11.83 -5.13 33.66
N LYS A 133 11.91 -3.80 33.79
CA LYS A 133 13.08 -3.07 34.28
C LYS A 133 12.89 -2.72 35.74
#